data_AF-A0A9W8W8D7-F1
#
_entry.id   AF-A0A9W8W8D7-F1
#
_cell.length_a   1.000
_cell.length_b   1.000
_cell.length_c   1.000
_cell.angle_alpha   90.00
_cell.angle_beta   90.00
_cell.angle_gamma   90.00
#
_symmetry.space_group_name_H-M   'P 1'
#
loop_
_entity.id
_entity.type
_entity.pdbx_description
1 polymer ?
#
loop_
_entity_poly.entity_id
_entity_poly.type
_entity_poly.pdbx_seq_one_letter_code
_entity_poly.pdbx_strand_id
1 'polypeptide(L)'
;MDYSSTIHDADDPAGVSPWGNSPVSSPSRNASTFHPISGDPPPFRYGAQPSNGLAQDHSGGDAFQRPGTATTASGTEDDTEASGTLNPSESESTAAVGEGAPAHSQQHGQTAAPVQETQTQPQKPTQPQYRLQAKITGLERTGKKDPILRFDVHTNITRFRTTQFRDVRRLHSEFVKLAEHLISANPDAFVPAVPPPLTSAGAGTDEDESRVKALMQRWLNYVCGNEVLMQDDEMVLFVESDFGYSPMVKRKQPATGVRRKILKQFAPPPDDTPELADARPTVKLFYLGSMDAGHKVDKLVKARRGLGLAEADYGAKLTSMNVQELHPGLANAYRKLGKVVQTVGDYHAAQATAEATTIGDPFQYHSQDAFIVKESLTNRQILIREFLQAQEATRGKLNAADRLKASSSVRREKVDEAITALDDARQHETYLYNKTNRVTQNLVQERRKWFSRTSSDLRLSIREYVLREIEAERRTLAVLETVRPDIRSIDASGGLSRLGREAHPTVRRSSLAASQGPKGDAWSGVPRRSDAANRSVSGSLISKVSEEGDNEDAAETSQGRAAGGRTGLKGVNEEDDEDRVDARNAASRLAASTF
;
A
#
# COMPACT_ATOMS: atom_id res chain seq x y z
N MET A 1 4.23 -30.91 34.17
CA MET A 1 4.70 -32.30 34.14
C MET A 1 5.64 -32.38 32.96
N ASP A 2 6.93 -32.45 33.22
CA ASP A 2 7.94 -32.77 32.20
C ASP A 2 7.89 -34.26 31.88
N TYR A 3 8.32 -34.62 30.67
CA TYR A 3 9.08 -35.84 30.43
C TYR A 3 10.02 -35.63 29.24
N SER A 4 11.32 -35.74 29.50
CA SER A 4 12.39 -35.64 28.50
C SER A 4 13.36 -36.81 28.67
N SER A 5 13.28 -37.79 27.77
CA SER A 5 14.19 -38.93 27.69
C SER A 5 14.04 -39.57 26.29
N THR A 6 14.91 -39.34 25.31
CA THR A 6 16.28 -39.88 25.12
C THR A 6 16.35 -41.34 24.68
N ILE A 7 16.66 -41.53 23.39
CA ILE A 7 17.69 -42.43 22.81
C ILE A 7 17.70 -43.91 23.25
N HIS A 8 17.55 -44.82 22.28
CA HIS A 8 18.56 -45.87 22.01
C HIS A 8 18.45 -46.41 20.57
N ASP A 9 19.58 -46.94 20.06
CA ASP A 9 19.80 -47.42 18.68
C ASP A 9 19.66 -48.95 18.51
N ALA A 10 19.68 -49.40 17.24
CA ALA A 10 19.77 -50.80 16.73
C ALA A 10 18.53 -51.70 16.97
N ASP A 11 17.98 -52.45 16.00
CA ASP A 11 18.60 -53.25 14.93
C ASP A 11 17.83 -53.20 13.57
N ASP A 12 18.48 -53.61 12.48
CA ASP A 12 17.92 -53.70 11.11
C ASP A 12 18.14 -55.10 10.50
N PRO A 13 17.07 -55.75 9.99
CA PRO A 13 17.22 -56.72 8.92
C PRO A 13 16.20 -56.55 7.77
N ALA A 14 16.59 -55.80 6.74
CA ALA A 14 16.40 -56.08 5.30
C ALA A 14 15.01 -56.61 4.83
N GLY A 15 14.19 -55.75 4.22
CA GLY A 15 12.88 -56.15 3.66
C GLY A 15 12.26 -55.25 2.58
N VAL A 16 12.76 -55.37 1.33
CA VAL A 16 12.09 -55.05 0.03
C VAL A 16 11.43 -53.65 -0.16
N SER A 17 11.94 -52.87 -1.12
CA SER A 17 11.36 -51.56 -1.52
C SER A 17 10.07 -51.69 -2.36
N PRO A 18 9.03 -50.85 -2.14
CA PRO A 18 7.72 -50.99 -2.79
C PRO A 18 7.60 -50.40 -4.21
N TRP A 19 8.69 -49.93 -4.83
CA TRP A 19 8.67 -49.27 -6.14
C TRP A 19 9.16 -50.18 -7.27
N GLY A 20 8.30 -51.11 -7.71
CA GLY A 20 8.60 -52.00 -8.82
C GLY A 20 7.36 -52.54 -9.52
N ASN A 21 6.91 -51.87 -10.59
CA ASN A 21 6.46 -52.48 -11.85
C ASN A 21 5.98 -51.42 -12.86
N SER A 22 6.27 -51.62 -14.14
CA SER A 22 5.76 -50.80 -15.25
C SER A 22 5.60 -51.67 -16.50
N PRO A 23 4.42 -51.72 -17.15
CA PRO A 23 4.24 -52.40 -18.42
C PRO A 23 4.34 -51.44 -19.61
N VAL A 24 5.27 -51.82 -20.50
CA VAL A 24 5.62 -51.33 -21.84
C VAL A 24 4.49 -50.98 -22.83
N SER A 25 4.91 -50.23 -23.86
CA SER A 25 4.45 -50.23 -25.27
C SER A 25 3.53 -49.12 -25.78
N SER A 26 4.09 -48.35 -26.72
CA SER A 26 3.44 -47.35 -27.59
C SER A 26 3.19 -47.88 -29.01
N PRO A 27 2.30 -47.26 -29.79
CA PRO A 27 2.43 -47.18 -31.25
C PRO A 27 2.61 -45.74 -31.76
N SER A 28 3.36 -45.58 -32.85
CA SER A 28 3.64 -44.29 -33.51
C SER A 28 2.88 -44.14 -34.84
N ARG A 29 2.49 -42.92 -35.22
CA ARG A 29 2.46 -42.52 -36.64
C ARG A 29 2.55 -41.01 -36.87
N ASN A 30 2.89 -40.65 -38.11
CA ASN A 30 3.32 -39.32 -38.54
C ASN A 30 2.18 -38.45 -39.11
N ALA A 31 2.51 -37.16 -39.29
CA ALA A 31 2.22 -36.30 -40.45
C ALA A 31 1.43 -35.00 -40.15
N SER A 32 1.76 -33.99 -40.95
CA SER A 32 1.35 -32.58 -40.89
C SER A 32 0.10 -32.26 -41.72
N THR A 33 -0.63 -31.19 -41.37
CA THR A 33 -1.26 -30.19 -42.29
C THR A 33 -1.73 -28.97 -41.45
N PHE A 34 -1.98 -27.81 -42.09
CA PHE A 34 -2.33 -26.50 -41.48
C PHE A 34 -3.82 -26.12 -41.63
N HIS A 35 -4.33 -25.27 -40.71
CA HIS A 35 -5.55 -24.42 -40.81
C HIS A 35 -6.95 -25.12 -40.87
N PRO A 36 -8.08 -24.40 -40.62
CA PRO A 36 -8.33 -23.43 -39.53
C PRO A 36 -9.72 -23.55 -38.83
N ILE A 37 -9.81 -22.96 -37.63
CA ILE A 37 -10.97 -22.37 -36.90
C ILE A 37 -12.42 -22.76 -37.32
N SER A 38 -13.18 -23.36 -36.38
CA SER A 38 -14.54 -22.92 -35.95
C SER A 38 -15.09 -23.80 -34.81
N GLY A 39 -15.77 -23.22 -33.80
CA GLY A 39 -16.52 -23.96 -32.77
C GLY A 39 -16.52 -23.32 -31.37
N ASP A 40 -17.72 -23.15 -30.78
CA ASP A 40 -17.91 -22.61 -29.43
C ASP A 40 -17.58 -23.60 -28.29
N PRO A 41 -17.14 -23.12 -27.11
CA PRO A 41 -16.87 -23.96 -25.95
C PRO A 41 -18.17 -24.34 -25.18
N PRO A 42 -18.33 -25.60 -24.73
CA PRO A 42 -19.49 -26.03 -23.96
C PRO A 42 -19.45 -25.54 -22.49
N PRO A 43 -20.62 -25.32 -21.84
CA PRO A 43 -20.69 -24.77 -20.49
C PRO A 43 -20.37 -25.81 -19.40
N PHE A 44 -19.42 -25.48 -18.52
CA PHE A 44 -19.10 -26.29 -17.34
C PHE A 44 -20.23 -26.26 -16.30
N ARG A 45 -20.67 -27.44 -15.85
CA ARG A 45 -21.59 -27.61 -14.72
C ARG A 45 -20.79 -27.93 -13.45
N TYR A 46 -20.97 -27.14 -12.40
CA TYR A 46 -20.66 -27.55 -11.02
C TYR A 46 -21.94 -27.54 -10.19
N GLY A 47 -22.45 -28.73 -9.88
CA GLY A 47 -23.52 -28.91 -8.90
C GLY A 47 -22.93 -29.23 -7.52
N ALA A 48 -23.35 -28.49 -6.50
CA ALA A 48 -22.98 -28.77 -5.11
C ALA A 48 -24.17 -29.37 -4.36
N GLN A 49 -24.07 -30.62 -3.92
CA GLN A 49 -25.04 -31.24 -3.01
C GLN A 49 -24.58 -31.05 -1.55
N PRO A 50 -25.37 -30.40 -0.69
CA PRO A 50 -25.23 -30.53 0.76
C PRO A 50 -25.89 -31.83 1.24
N SER A 51 -25.21 -32.58 2.10
CA SER A 51 -25.83 -33.70 2.81
C SER A 51 -26.67 -33.21 3.99
N ASN A 52 -27.96 -33.55 4.00
CA ASN A 52 -28.67 -33.97 5.21
C ASN A 52 -30.03 -34.54 4.82
N GLY A 53 -30.29 -35.80 5.18
CA GLY A 53 -31.58 -36.45 4.98
C GLY A 53 -32.36 -36.52 6.29
N LEU A 54 -33.58 -36.00 6.29
CA LEU A 54 -34.70 -36.43 7.13
C LEU A 54 -35.97 -36.15 6.34
N ALA A 55 -36.74 -37.20 6.05
CA ALA A 55 -37.94 -37.11 5.24
C ALA A 55 -39.19 -37.07 6.14
N GLN A 56 -40.11 -36.16 5.84
CA GLN A 56 -41.51 -36.33 6.20
C GLN A 56 -42.36 -35.77 5.05
N ASP A 57 -43.27 -36.60 4.58
CA ASP A 57 -44.11 -36.37 3.40
C ASP A 57 -45.49 -35.86 3.85
N HIS A 58 -46.02 -34.81 3.20
CA HIS A 58 -47.44 -34.48 3.23
C HIS A 58 -47.86 -33.58 2.06
N SER A 59 -48.83 -34.09 1.32
CA SER A 59 -49.55 -33.47 0.20
C SER A 59 -50.29 -32.16 0.51
N GLY A 60 -50.34 -31.27 -0.49
CA GLY A 60 -51.19 -30.06 -0.52
C GLY A 60 -50.96 -29.27 -1.82
N GLY A 61 -52.03 -28.79 -2.47
CA GLY A 61 -51.98 -28.19 -3.81
C GLY A 61 -52.14 -26.66 -3.87
N ASP A 62 -52.36 -26.17 -5.10
CA ASP A 62 -52.63 -24.78 -5.52
C ASP A 62 -51.49 -23.74 -5.36
N ALA A 63 -51.36 -22.69 -6.20
CA ALA A 63 -51.75 -22.50 -7.61
C ALA A 63 -51.03 -21.26 -8.22
N PHE A 64 -51.07 -21.12 -9.56
CA PHE A 64 -50.81 -19.90 -10.35
C PHE A 64 -49.49 -19.10 -10.21
N GLN A 65 -48.47 -19.57 -10.95
CA GLN A 65 -47.99 -18.95 -12.21
C GLN A 65 -47.76 -17.41 -12.29
N ARG A 66 -46.56 -17.04 -12.78
CA ARG A 66 -46.06 -15.65 -12.96
C ARG A 66 -45.90 -15.33 -14.46
N PRO A 67 -46.41 -14.20 -15.00
CA PRO A 67 -46.12 -13.78 -16.36
C PRO A 67 -44.68 -13.28 -16.53
N GLY A 68 -44.07 -13.60 -17.67
CA GLY A 68 -42.91 -12.91 -18.23
C GLY A 68 -43.28 -12.30 -19.58
N THR A 69 -42.58 -11.26 -20.02
CA THR A 69 -42.82 -10.57 -21.29
C THR A 69 -41.54 -10.49 -22.12
N ALA A 70 -41.66 -10.75 -23.42
CA ALA A 70 -40.56 -10.63 -24.39
C ALA A 70 -41.09 -10.16 -25.75
N THR A 71 -40.52 -9.05 -26.22
CA THR A 71 -40.19 -8.70 -27.62
C THR A 71 -41.07 -9.19 -28.80
N THR A 72 -41.57 -8.23 -29.57
CA THR A 72 -41.57 -8.27 -31.05
C THR A 72 -41.10 -6.91 -31.59
N ALA A 73 -40.68 -6.85 -32.86
CA ALA A 73 -40.07 -5.67 -33.51
C ALA A 73 -40.26 -5.70 -35.05
N SER A 74 -39.66 -4.74 -35.77
CA SER A 74 -39.74 -4.46 -37.24
C SER A 74 -40.89 -3.49 -37.62
N GLY A 75 -40.77 -2.61 -38.62
CA GLY A 75 -39.72 -2.45 -39.66
C GLY A 75 -39.27 -1.01 -39.96
N THR A 76 -38.76 -0.76 -41.18
CA THR A 76 -37.76 0.29 -41.51
C THR A 76 -38.12 1.22 -42.71
N GLU A 77 -37.40 2.35 -42.83
CA GLU A 77 -36.86 3.01 -44.08
C GLU A 77 -37.82 3.41 -45.24
N ASP A 78 -37.67 4.52 -46.00
CA ASP A 78 -36.81 5.73 -45.95
C ASP A 78 -37.39 6.88 -46.86
N ASP A 79 -36.59 7.92 -47.17
CA ASP A 79 -36.57 8.79 -48.38
C ASP A 79 -37.38 10.14 -48.54
N THR A 80 -36.62 11.25 -48.40
CA THR A 80 -36.48 12.45 -49.30
C THR A 80 -37.53 13.54 -49.59
N GLU A 81 -37.01 14.79 -49.62
CA GLU A 81 -37.35 15.99 -50.45
C GLU A 81 -38.77 16.66 -50.36
N ALA A 82 -38.98 17.98 -50.61
CA ALA A 82 -38.18 19.24 -50.59
C ALA A 82 -39.23 20.43 -50.61
N SER A 83 -38.98 21.75 -50.74
CA SER A 83 -37.82 22.67 -50.90
C SER A 83 -38.27 24.10 -50.48
N GLY A 84 -37.41 25.14 -50.50
CA GLY A 84 -37.86 26.54 -50.24
C GLY A 84 -36.80 27.62 -49.91
N THR A 85 -35.98 27.99 -50.91
CA THR A 85 -34.98 29.09 -50.98
C THR A 85 -35.49 30.51 -50.58
N LEU A 86 -34.67 31.52 -50.26
CA LEU A 86 -33.67 32.22 -51.12
C LEU A 86 -32.57 33.04 -50.34
N ASN A 87 -31.28 32.77 -50.65
CA ASN A 87 -30.14 33.64 -51.11
C ASN A 87 -30.08 35.20 -50.91
N PRO A 88 -28.90 35.88 -51.11
CA PRO A 88 -27.47 35.45 -51.17
C PRO A 88 -26.37 36.43 -50.60
N SER A 89 -25.08 36.09 -50.81
CA SER A 89 -23.86 36.94 -50.99
C SER A 89 -23.20 37.62 -49.74
N GLU A 90 -21.89 37.44 -49.39
CA GLU A 90 -20.57 37.73 -50.05
C GLU A 90 -20.04 39.17 -49.79
N SER A 91 -18.74 39.50 -49.63
CA SER A 91 -17.48 38.73 -49.44
C SER A 91 -16.35 39.63 -48.82
N GLU A 92 -15.05 39.24 -48.90
CA GLU A 92 -13.88 39.81 -48.16
C GLU A 92 -13.30 41.12 -48.79
N SER A 93 -12.28 41.89 -48.29
CA SER A 93 -11.06 41.60 -47.49
C SER A 93 -10.23 42.88 -47.07
N THR A 94 -9.16 42.69 -46.25
CA THR A 94 -7.89 43.49 -46.08
C THR A 94 -7.73 44.78 -45.20
N ALA A 95 -6.69 44.72 -44.33
CA ALA A 95 -5.57 45.68 -44.04
C ALA A 95 -5.67 47.00 -43.20
N ALA A 96 -5.13 46.92 -41.95
CA ALA A 96 -3.96 47.64 -41.39
C ALA A 96 -3.86 49.19 -41.10
N VAL A 97 -3.61 49.50 -39.80
CA VAL A 97 -2.69 50.52 -39.20
C VAL A 97 -2.97 52.05 -39.32
N GLY A 98 -2.90 52.76 -38.18
CA GLY A 98 -2.73 54.23 -38.09
C GLY A 98 -2.88 54.80 -36.65
N GLU A 99 -2.02 55.75 -36.23
CA GLU A 99 -2.04 56.42 -34.90
C GLU A 99 -2.74 57.79 -34.92
N GLY A 100 -3.17 58.30 -33.75
CA GLY A 100 -3.53 59.72 -33.60
C GLY A 100 -4.20 60.13 -32.28
N ALA A 101 -3.61 61.12 -31.59
CA ALA A 101 -4.23 61.92 -30.51
C ALA A 101 -3.89 63.41 -30.76
N PRO A 102 -4.68 64.39 -30.27
CA PRO A 102 -4.40 64.94 -28.93
C PRO A 102 -5.65 65.45 -28.16
N ALA A 103 -5.43 66.16 -27.05
CA ALA A 103 -6.43 66.53 -26.04
C ALA A 103 -6.86 68.02 -26.04
N HIS A 104 -7.95 68.33 -25.34
CA HIS A 104 -8.11 69.42 -24.35
C HIS A 104 -9.40 69.14 -23.54
N SER A 105 -9.61 69.59 -22.30
CA SER A 105 -9.28 70.90 -21.70
C SER A 105 -8.90 70.83 -20.20
N GLN A 106 -8.66 72.01 -19.59
CA GLN A 106 -8.34 72.24 -18.17
C GLN A 106 -9.39 73.22 -17.57
N GLN A 107 -9.45 73.65 -16.30
CA GLN A 107 -8.60 73.64 -15.08
C GLN A 107 -9.59 73.91 -13.88
N HIS A 108 -9.32 74.02 -12.57
CA HIS A 108 -8.20 73.98 -11.62
C HIS A 108 -8.81 73.77 -10.20
N GLY A 109 -8.14 73.16 -9.21
CA GLY A 109 -8.50 73.37 -7.79
C GLY A 109 -8.01 72.33 -6.77
N GLN A 110 -7.30 72.76 -5.72
CA GLN A 110 -6.79 71.91 -4.63
C GLN A 110 -7.85 71.67 -3.54
N THR A 111 -7.88 70.48 -2.92
CA THR A 111 -8.22 70.31 -1.48
C THR A 111 -7.86 68.92 -0.94
N ALA A 112 -7.92 68.76 0.39
CA ALA A 112 -7.37 67.62 1.14
C ALA A 112 -8.00 66.24 0.86
N ALA A 113 -7.23 65.18 1.09
CA ALA A 113 -7.69 63.80 1.02
C ALA A 113 -8.53 63.41 2.27
N PRO A 114 -9.69 62.76 2.10
CA PRO A 114 -10.43 62.15 3.20
C PRO A 114 -9.86 60.76 3.56
N VAL A 115 -9.84 60.43 4.85
CA VAL A 115 -9.45 59.10 5.33
C VAL A 115 -10.54 58.08 4.98
N GLN A 116 -10.16 56.98 4.32
CA GLN A 116 -11.07 55.88 4.04
C GLN A 116 -11.10 54.92 5.25
N GLU A 117 -12.15 55.01 6.07
CA GLU A 117 -12.36 54.07 7.19
C GLU A 117 -12.53 52.64 6.66
N THR A 118 -11.48 51.84 6.81
CA THR A 118 -11.51 50.43 6.42
C THR A 118 -12.28 49.66 7.49
N GLN A 119 -13.55 49.35 7.25
CA GLN A 119 -14.39 48.57 8.17
C GLN A 119 -13.84 47.15 8.32
N THR A 120 -12.99 46.94 9.34
CA THR A 120 -12.49 45.62 9.71
C THR A 120 -13.63 44.76 10.23
N GLN A 121 -14.11 43.83 9.40
CA GLN A 121 -15.01 42.77 9.87
C GLN A 121 -14.34 42.00 11.02
N PRO A 122 -15.04 41.72 12.13
CA PRO A 122 -14.46 40.97 13.23
C PRO A 122 -14.15 39.54 12.78
N GLN A 123 -12.85 39.22 12.68
CA GLN A 123 -12.42 37.84 12.48
C GLN A 123 -12.97 36.98 13.62
N LYS A 124 -13.70 35.91 13.28
CA LYS A 124 -14.09 34.89 14.27
C LYS A 124 -12.81 34.38 14.93
N PRO A 125 -12.73 34.31 16.27
CA PRO A 125 -11.54 33.81 16.94
C PRO A 125 -11.24 32.40 16.46
N THR A 126 -10.05 32.19 15.91
CA THR A 126 -9.55 30.87 15.52
C THR A 126 -9.52 29.99 16.76
N GLN A 127 -10.26 28.88 16.75
CA GLN A 127 -10.27 27.94 17.87
C GLN A 127 -8.84 27.42 18.14
N PRO A 128 -8.46 27.23 19.42
CA PRO A 128 -7.12 26.78 19.77
C PRO A 128 -6.86 25.39 19.16
N GLN A 129 -5.94 25.34 18.19
CA GLN A 129 -5.54 24.08 17.58
C GLN A 129 -4.72 23.25 18.57
N TYR A 130 -5.38 22.27 19.19
CA TYR A 130 -4.69 21.26 19.98
C TYR A 130 -3.70 20.47 19.13
N ARG A 131 -2.53 20.21 19.70
CA ARG A 131 -1.40 19.59 19.04
C ARG A 131 -0.70 18.67 20.04
N LEU A 132 -0.64 17.39 19.69
CA LEU A 132 0.23 16.40 20.30
C LEU A 132 1.24 15.95 19.22
N GLN A 133 2.53 15.99 19.54
CA GLN A 133 3.60 15.55 18.63
C GLN A 133 4.57 14.66 19.40
N ALA A 134 4.78 13.44 18.91
CA ALA A 134 5.74 12.50 19.47
C ALA A 134 6.83 12.18 18.43
N LYS A 135 8.10 12.16 18.85
CA LYS A 135 9.26 11.91 17.99
C LYS A 135 10.10 10.77 18.56
N ILE A 136 10.23 9.67 17.83
CA ILE A 136 11.09 8.54 18.23
C ILE A 136 12.56 8.96 18.16
N THR A 137 13.25 8.78 19.27
CA THR A 137 14.68 9.05 19.46
C THR A 137 15.50 7.77 19.48
N GLY A 138 14.92 6.63 19.86
CA GLY A 138 15.63 5.36 19.94
C GLY A 138 14.75 4.11 19.95
N LEU A 139 15.41 2.97 19.76
CA LEU A 139 14.87 1.61 19.85
C LEU A 139 15.92 0.78 20.59
N GLU A 140 15.57 0.22 21.75
CA GLU A 140 16.47 -0.56 22.60
C GLU A 140 16.02 -2.03 22.60
N ARG A 141 16.83 -2.92 22.00
CA ARG A 141 16.56 -4.37 21.92
C ARG A 141 17.41 -5.13 22.94
N THR A 142 16.77 -5.80 23.91
CA THR A 142 17.46 -6.70 24.85
C THR A 142 17.36 -8.15 24.36
N GLY A 143 18.15 -8.50 23.34
CA GLY A 143 18.07 -9.80 22.68
C GLY A 143 16.70 -10.03 22.03
N LYS A 144 16.08 -11.20 22.27
CA LYS A 144 14.76 -11.57 21.74
C LYS A 144 13.57 -11.08 22.60
N LYS A 145 13.78 -10.16 23.54
CA LYS A 145 12.71 -9.57 24.37
C LYS A 145 11.91 -8.52 23.59
N ASP A 146 10.73 -8.21 24.10
CA ASP A 146 9.90 -7.08 23.67
C ASP A 146 10.73 -5.77 23.70
N PRO A 147 10.86 -5.03 22.58
CA PRO A 147 11.77 -3.89 22.50
C PRO A 147 11.19 -2.64 23.18
N ILE A 148 12.07 -1.79 23.71
CA ILE A 148 11.72 -0.49 24.26
C ILE A 148 11.88 0.57 23.17
N LEU A 149 10.83 1.32 22.89
CA LEU A 149 10.86 2.52 22.07
C LEU A 149 11.07 3.74 22.98
N ARG A 150 11.99 4.62 22.57
CA ARG A 150 12.31 5.87 23.24
C ARG A 150 11.83 7.03 22.37
N PHE A 151 11.09 7.97 22.95
CA PHE A 151 10.53 9.09 22.21
C PHE A 151 10.37 10.34 23.08
N ASP A 152 10.49 11.51 22.45
CA ASP A 152 10.16 12.79 23.06
C ASP A 152 8.72 13.18 22.68
N VAL A 153 8.03 13.92 23.54
CA VAL A 153 6.66 14.41 23.29
C VAL A 153 6.59 15.91 23.54
N HIS A 154 6.00 16.64 22.60
CA HIS A 154 5.66 18.05 22.73
C HIS A 154 4.15 18.25 22.55
N THR A 155 3.54 19.06 23.41
CA THR A 155 2.09 19.27 23.42
C THR A 155 1.71 20.68 23.91
N ASN A 156 0.57 21.18 23.43
CA ASN A 156 -0.11 22.37 23.98
C ASN A 156 -1.43 22.02 24.69
N ILE A 157 -1.72 20.73 24.87
CA ILE A 157 -2.96 20.25 25.51
C ILE A 157 -2.83 20.43 27.04
N THR A 158 -3.72 21.23 27.63
CA THR A 158 -3.67 21.65 29.05
C THR A 158 -3.94 20.54 30.08
N ARG A 159 -4.26 19.32 29.65
CA ARG A 159 -4.38 18.14 30.52
C ARG A 159 -3.04 17.48 30.88
N PHE A 160 -1.96 17.79 30.16
CA PHE A 160 -0.63 17.27 30.47
C PHE A 160 0.05 18.12 31.55
N ARG A 161 0.81 17.48 32.45
CA ARG A 161 1.58 18.14 33.54
C ARG A 161 2.62 19.13 33.03
N THR A 162 3.12 18.92 31.81
CA THR A 162 4.18 19.70 31.15
C THR A 162 4.00 19.72 29.64
N THR A 163 4.48 20.77 28.95
CA THR A 163 4.40 20.90 27.49
C THR A 163 5.53 20.16 26.73
N GLN A 164 6.54 19.65 27.44
CA GLN A 164 7.60 18.80 26.91
C GLN A 164 7.81 17.60 27.83
N PHE A 165 7.98 16.43 27.23
CA PHE A 165 8.48 15.21 27.85
C PHE A 165 9.66 14.72 27.01
N ARG A 166 10.73 14.27 27.66
CA ARG A 166 11.92 13.75 26.97
C ARG A 166 12.21 12.33 27.45
N ASP A 167 12.74 11.52 26.54
CA ASP A 167 13.13 10.14 26.81
C ASP A 167 12.00 9.23 27.36
N VAL A 168 10.75 9.45 26.91
CA VAL A 168 9.62 8.59 27.29
C VAL A 168 9.89 7.18 26.77
N ARG A 169 9.92 6.20 27.68
CA ARG A 169 10.26 4.81 27.38
C ARG A 169 9.02 3.92 27.46
N ARG A 170 8.71 3.19 26.39
CA ARG A 170 7.59 2.25 26.33
C ARG A 170 7.97 0.96 25.60
N LEU A 171 7.56 -0.17 26.15
CA LEU A 171 7.65 -1.47 25.50
C LEU A 171 6.69 -1.54 24.31
N HIS A 172 7.02 -2.26 23.24
CA HIS A 172 6.12 -2.41 22.10
C HIS A 172 4.75 -2.98 22.49
N SER A 173 4.70 -3.95 23.40
CA SER A 173 3.42 -4.45 23.95
C SER A 173 2.58 -3.39 24.67
N GLU A 174 3.13 -2.26 25.10
CA GLU A 174 2.38 -1.15 25.68
C GLU A 174 1.68 -0.31 24.61
N PHE A 175 2.29 -0.13 23.43
CA PHE A 175 1.60 0.46 22.26
C PHE A 175 0.43 -0.42 21.82
N VAL A 176 0.57 -1.76 21.90
CA VAL A 176 -0.53 -2.70 21.63
C VAL A 176 -1.68 -2.50 22.64
N LYS A 177 -1.40 -2.47 23.95
CA LYS A 177 -2.41 -2.17 24.98
C LYS A 177 -3.11 -0.83 24.75
N LEU A 178 -2.37 0.21 24.36
CA LEU A 178 -2.92 1.53 24.05
C LEU A 178 -3.84 1.47 22.83
N ALA A 179 -3.40 0.84 21.74
CA ALA A 179 -4.22 0.66 20.54
C ALA A 179 -5.52 -0.10 20.85
N GLU A 180 -5.44 -1.20 21.61
CA GLU A 180 -6.63 -1.95 22.06
C GLU A 180 -7.60 -1.08 22.87
N HIS A 181 -7.08 -0.23 23.77
CA HIS A 181 -7.92 0.75 24.47
C HIS A 181 -8.58 1.70 23.47
N LEU A 182 -7.79 2.42 22.66
CA LEU A 182 -8.28 3.44 21.73
C LEU A 182 -9.35 2.90 20.77
N ILE A 183 -9.15 1.67 20.23
CA ILE A 183 -10.11 0.97 19.34
C ILE A 183 -11.43 0.64 20.06
N SER A 184 -11.41 0.51 21.39
CA SER A 184 -12.61 0.26 22.22
C SER A 184 -13.25 1.53 22.79
N ALA A 185 -12.47 2.60 22.94
CA ALA A 185 -12.88 3.85 23.55
C ALA A 185 -13.49 4.85 22.57
N ASN A 186 -12.96 4.89 21.35
CA ASN A 186 -13.23 5.92 20.34
C ASN A 186 -13.86 5.31 19.07
N PRO A 187 -15.15 4.92 19.11
CA PRO A 187 -15.84 4.32 17.95
C PRO A 187 -16.02 5.29 16.77
N ASP A 188 -15.68 6.56 16.96
CA ASP A 188 -15.68 7.68 16.02
C ASP A 188 -14.36 7.83 15.23
N ALA A 189 -13.33 7.01 15.49
CA ALA A 189 -11.98 7.17 14.90
C ALA A 189 -11.45 5.88 14.25
N PHE A 190 -10.56 6.01 13.25
CA PHE A 190 -9.84 4.87 12.66
C PHE A 190 -8.40 4.78 13.18
N VAL A 191 -8.28 4.24 14.41
CA VAL A 191 -7.01 3.89 15.05
C VAL A 191 -6.19 2.97 14.12
N PRO A 192 -4.94 3.31 13.80
CA PRO A 192 -4.08 2.47 12.98
C PRO A 192 -3.65 1.19 13.69
N ALA A 193 -3.48 0.09 12.94
CA ALA A 193 -2.83 -1.12 13.45
C ALA A 193 -1.41 -0.80 13.94
N VAL A 194 -0.98 -1.36 15.07
CA VAL A 194 0.40 -1.20 15.56
C VAL A 194 1.33 -2.01 14.66
N PRO A 195 2.36 -1.40 14.03
CA PRO A 195 3.36 -2.14 13.28
C PRO A 195 4.05 -3.22 14.14
N PRO A 196 4.47 -4.37 13.59
CA PRO A 196 5.19 -5.39 14.36
C PRO A 196 6.51 -4.88 14.99
N PRO A 197 6.98 -5.50 16.09
CA PRO A 197 8.24 -5.12 16.77
C PRO A 197 9.52 -5.51 16.00
N LEU A 198 9.35 -6.22 14.88
CA LEU A 198 10.37 -6.83 14.03
C LEU A 198 9.88 -6.84 12.59
N THR A 199 10.79 -6.69 11.64
CA THR A 199 10.56 -6.80 10.19
C THR A 199 11.23 -8.04 9.61
N SER A 200 10.86 -8.39 8.38
CA SER A 200 11.47 -9.47 7.60
C SER A 200 12.93 -9.22 7.22
N ALA A 201 13.48 -8.02 7.47
CA ALA A 201 14.90 -7.70 7.26
C ALA A 201 15.83 -8.47 8.21
N GLY A 202 15.31 -8.93 9.36
CA GLY A 202 16.04 -9.71 10.35
C GLY A 202 16.36 -8.91 11.61
N ALA A 203 16.01 -9.47 12.76
CA ALA A 203 16.12 -8.82 14.07
C ALA A 203 17.55 -8.35 14.38
N GLY A 204 17.71 -7.06 14.68
CA GLY A 204 19.02 -6.48 15.02
C GLY A 204 19.92 -6.15 13.83
N THR A 205 19.35 -6.07 12.62
CA THR A 205 20.00 -5.39 11.49
C THR A 205 19.67 -3.90 11.50
N ASP A 206 20.55 -3.06 10.94
CA ASP A 206 20.30 -1.62 10.81
C ASP A 206 19.04 -1.32 9.97
N GLU A 207 18.74 -2.18 8.99
CA GLU A 207 17.51 -2.09 8.19
C GLU A 207 16.26 -2.40 9.03
N ASP A 208 16.27 -3.45 9.85
CA ASP A 208 15.16 -3.76 10.75
C ASP A 208 14.93 -2.63 11.76
N GLU A 209 15.98 -2.14 12.40
CA GLU A 209 15.84 -1.06 13.37
C GLU A 209 15.33 0.24 12.74
N SER A 210 15.89 0.65 11.61
CA SER A 210 15.46 1.88 10.91
C SER A 210 14.02 1.77 10.42
N ARG A 211 13.60 0.60 9.90
CA ARG A 211 12.20 0.35 9.52
C ARG A 211 11.26 0.36 10.73
N VAL A 212 11.58 -0.33 11.82
CA VAL A 212 10.72 -0.35 13.03
C VAL A 212 10.59 1.05 13.63
N LYS A 213 11.68 1.82 13.72
CA LYS A 213 11.66 3.23 14.14
C LYS A 213 10.76 4.08 13.22
N ALA A 214 10.90 3.95 11.90
CA ALA A 214 10.08 4.70 10.92
C ALA A 214 8.59 4.31 10.92
N LEU A 215 8.27 3.03 11.08
CA LEU A 215 6.90 2.52 11.13
C LEU A 215 6.20 2.96 12.42
N MET A 216 6.85 2.82 13.58
CA MET A 216 6.29 3.29 14.86
C MET A 216 6.16 4.81 14.92
N GLN A 217 7.06 5.55 14.25
CA GLN A 217 6.94 7.01 14.11
C GLN A 217 5.70 7.38 13.28
N ARG A 218 5.42 6.64 12.20
CA ARG A 218 4.22 6.83 11.39
C ARG A 218 2.95 6.52 12.17
N TRP A 219 2.97 5.45 12.98
CA TRP A 219 1.86 5.11 13.89
C TRP A 219 1.59 6.23 14.91
N LEU A 220 2.63 6.74 15.58
CA LEU A 220 2.53 7.87 16.50
C LEU A 220 2.00 9.13 15.81
N ASN A 221 2.46 9.44 14.59
CA ASN A 221 1.95 10.57 13.80
C ASN A 221 0.45 10.43 13.49
N TYR A 222 -0.01 9.23 13.15
CA TYR A 222 -1.42 8.96 12.86
C TYR A 222 -2.31 9.00 14.12
N VAL A 223 -1.80 8.64 15.30
CA VAL A 223 -2.56 8.72 16.57
C VAL A 223 -2.54 10.12 17.15
N CYS A 224 -1.36 10.72 17.30
CA CYS A 224 -1.20 12.08 17.88
C CYS A 224 -1.73 13.18 16.95
N GLY A 225 -1.81 12.93 15.64
CA GLY A 225 -2.44 13.82 14.66
C GLY A 225 -3.96 13.64 14.50
N ASN A 226 -4.59 12.76 15.28
CA ASN A 226 -6.04 12.55 15.25
C ASN A 226 -6.73 13.32 16.38
N GLU A 227 -7.64 14.23 16.02
CA GLU A 227 -8.35 15.10 16.97
C GLU A 227 -9.14 14.36 18.04
N VAL A 228 -9.66 13.16 17.75
CA VAL A 228 -10.37 12.33 18.74
C VAL A 228 -9.35 11.61 19.63
N LEU A 229 -8.36 10.94 19.03
CA LEU A 229 -7.44 10.08 19.78
C LEU A 229 -6.48 10.89 20.66
N MET A 230 -5.99 12.05 20.21
CA MET A 230 -5.13 12.92 21.03
C MET A 230 -5.85 13.50 22.27
N GLN A 231 -7.18 13.37 22.34
CA GLN A 231 -8.01 13.83 23.45
C GLN A 231 -8.43 12.71 24.40
N ASP A 232 -8.01 11.46 24.19
CA ASP A 232 -8.25 10.35 25.13
C ASP A 232 -7.35 10.49 26.36
N ASP A 233 -7.88 10.31 27.57
CA ASP A 233 -7.12 10.46 28.82
C ASP A 233 -6.01 9.40 28.95
N GLU A 234 -6.15 8.23 28.33
CA GLU A 234 -5.09 7.21 28.30
C GLU A 234 -3.88 7.66 27.46
N MET A 235 -4.00 8.67 26.58
CA MET A 235 -2.83 9.29 25.93
C MET A 235 -1.97 10.09 26.93
N VAL A 236 -2.59 10.71 27.94
CA VAL A 236 -1.86 11.39 29.02
C VAL A 236 -1.16 10.34 29.87
N LEU A 237 -1.88 9.31 30.31
CA LEU A 237 -1.31 8.20 31.10
C LEU A 237 -0.18 7.45 30.36
N PHE A 238 -0.32 7.25 29.05
CA PHE A 238 0.70 6.63 28.22
C PHE A 238 1.97 7.48 28.08
N VAL A 239 1.89 8.81 28.17
CA VAL A 239 3.07 9.69 28.12
C VAL A 239 3.68 9.90 29.51
N GLU A 240 2.85 10.11 30.54
CA GLU A 240 3.31 10.58 31.86
C GLU A 240 3.73 9.48 32.84
N SER A 241 3.37 8.21 32.62
CA SER A 241 3.74 7.14 33.56
C SER A 241 5.23 6.86 33.57
N ASP A 242 5.88 7.02 34.73
CA ASP A 242 7.32 6.83 34.87
C ASP A 242 7.72 5.32 34.95
N PHE A 243 6.79 4.41 35.28
CA PHE A 243 7.05 2.98 35.53
C PHE A 243 6.40 2.00 34.52
N GLY A 244 6.08 2.49 33.31
CA GLY A 244 5.41 1.70 32.26
C GLY A 244 3.89 1.86 32.25
N TYR A 245 3.22 1.24 31.26
CA TYR A 245 1.83 1.50 30.93
C TYR A 245 0.93 0.25 30.99
N SER A 246 -0.23 0.43 31.62
CA SER A 246 -1.39 -0.44 31.57
C SER A 246 -2.65 0.43 31.54
N PRO A 247 -3.60 0.20 30.61
CA PRO A 247 -4.84 0.98 30.58
C PRO A 247 -5.59 0.87 31.91
N MET A 248 -6.02 2.01 32.45
CA MET A 248 -6.81 2.07 33.68
C MET A 248 -8.24 1.59 33.45
N VAL A 249 -8.85 1.93 32.30
CA VAL A 249 -10.25 1.57 32.01
C VAL A 249 -10.34 0.54 30.88
N LYS A 250 -10.65 -0.71 31.22
CA LYS A 250 -10.85 -1.79 30.22
C LYS A 250 -12.23 -1.69 29.55
N ARG A 251 -12.41 -0.69 28.67
CA ARG A 251 -13.59 -0.57 27.81
C ARG A 251 -13.71 -1.81 26.90
N LYS A 252 -14.95 -2.17 26.53
CA LYS A 252 -15.26 -3.35 25.71
C LYS A 252 -15.95 -2.93 24.42
N GLN A 253 -15.66 -3.66 23.34
CA GLN A 253 -16.32 -3.49 22.04
C GLN A 253 -17.86 -3.62 22.16
N PRO A 254 -18.67 -2.80 21.45
CA PRO A 254 -20.12 -2.70 21.65
C PRO A 254 -20.90 -4.03 21.58
N ALA A 255 -20.40 -4.99 20.81
CA ALA A 255 -20.82 -6.38 20.93
C ALA A 255 -19.62 -7.32 20.75
N THR A 256 -19.54 -8.36 21.56
CA THR A 256 -18.55 -9.43 21.50
C THR A 256 -19.24 -10.81 21.50
N GLY A 257 -18.50 -11.86 21.14
CA GLY A 257 -18.96 -13.25 21.21
C GLY A 257 -20.32 -13.52 20.54
N VAL A 258 -21.19 -14.24 21.25
CA VAL A 258 -22.48 -14.75 20.74
C VAL A 258 -23.42 -13.62 20.31
N ARG A 259 -23.56 -12.54 21.09
CA ARG A 259 -24.38 -11.35 20.72
C ARG A 259 -23.95 -10.81 19.37
N ARG A 260 -22.63 -10.72 19.12
CA ARG A 260 -22.07 -10.24 17.85
C ARG A 260 -22.28 -11.22 16.69
N LYS A 261 -22.23 -12.54 16.94
CA LYS A 261 -22.52 -13.58 15.92
C LYS A 261 -23.98 -13.47 15.45
N ILE A 262 -24.92 -13.38 16.38
CA ILE A 262 -26.36 -13.22 16.11
C ILE A 262 -26.62 -11.90 15.37
N LEU A 263 -26.07 -10.77 15.85
CA LEU A 263 -26.20 -9.48 15.17
C LEU A 263 -25.61 -9.45 13.75
N LYS A 264 -24.63 -10.31 13.43
CA LYS A 264 -24.06 -10.46 12.08
C LYS A 264 -24.88 -11.39 11.15
N GLN A 265 -25.93 -12.06 11.64
CA GLN A 265 -26.87 -12.85 10.81
C GLN A 265 -28.02 -12.03 10.26
N PHE A 266 -28.49 -11.02 11.00
CA PHE A 266 -29.51 -10.08 10.51
C PHE A 266 -28.95 -9.16 9.44
N ALA A 267 -29.76 -8.84 8.42
CA ALA A 267 -29.45 -7.87 7.38
C ALA A 267 -28.97 -6.53 7.98
N PRO A 268 -28.05 -5.79 7.32
CA PRO A 268 -27.66 -4.45 7.76
C PRO A 268 -28.90 -3.57 8.00
N PRO A 269 -28.91 -2.71 9.02
CA PRO A 269 -29.97 -1.70 9.12
C PRO A 269 -29.91 -0.76 7.90
N PRO A 270 -31.00 -0.03 7.60
CA PRO A 270 -30.94 1.15 6.75
C PRO A 270 -29.80 2.08 7.20
N ASP A 271 -29.05 2.60 6.24
CA ASP A 271 -27.84 3.38 6.49
C ASP A 271 -27.79 4.55 5.51
N ASP A 272 -28.33 5.70 5.93
CA ASP A 272 -28.49 6.91 5.10
C ASP A 272 -27.16 7.60 4.76
N THR A 273 -26.01 6.95 5.01
CA THR A 273 -24.66 7.44 4.71
C THR A 273 -23.99 6.53 3.67
N PRO A 274 -24.30 6.69 2.37
CA PRO A 274 -23.79 5.81 1.31
C PRO A 274 -22.25 5.77 1.28
N GLU A 275 -21.58 6.89 1.55
CA GLU A 275 -20.10 6.96 1.63
C GLU A 275 -19.48 5.98 2.64
N LEU A 276 -20.20 5.59 3.70
CA LEU A 276 -19.76 4.58 4.67
C LEU A 276 -20.32 3.17 4.39
N ALA A 277 -21.51 3.09 3.81
CA ALA A 277 -22.09 1.82 3.35
C ALA A 277 -21.21 1.18 2.26
N ASP A 278 -20.84 1.95 1.24
CA ASP A 278 -20.03 1.52 0.09
C ASP A 278 -18.56 1.29 0.46
N ALA A 279 -18.05 2.01 1.46
CA ALA A 279 -16.70 1.80 1.97
C ALA A 279 -16.49 0.40 2.54
N ARG A 280 -17.50 -0.15 3.23
CA ARG A 280 -17.34 -1.39 4.00
C ARG A 280 -17.09 -2.63 3.12
N PRO A 281 -17.79 -2.85 1.99
CA PRO A 281 -17.40 -3.86 0.99
C PRO A 281 -15.97 -3.69 0.49
N THR A 282 -15.57 -2.47 0.12
CA THR A 282 -14.23 -2.17 -0.41
C THR A 282 -13.12 -2.43 0.60
N VAL A 283 -13.27 -2.00 1.86
CA VAL A 283 -12.32 -2.30 2.94
C VAL A 283 -12.28 -3.82 3.23
N LYS A 284 -13.41 -4.53 3.18
CA LYS A 284 -13.44 -6.00 3.32
C LYS A 284 -12.69 -6.69 2.18
N LEU A 285 -12.84 -6.23 0.93
CA LEU A 285 -12.15 -6.77 -0.23
C LEU A 285 -10.63 -6.52 -0.12
N PHE A 286 -10.22 -5.32 0.27
CA PHE A 286 -8.82 -4.96 0.49
C PHE A 286 -8.19 -5.76 1.64
N TYR A 287 -8.90 -5.96 2.75
CA TYR A 287 -8.48 -6.84 3.86
C TYR A 287 -8.19 -8.27 3.37
N LEU A 288 -9.12 -8.88 2.63
CA LEU A 288 -8.94 -10.25 2.14
C LEU A 288 -7.85 -10.34 1.07
N GLY A 289 -7.76 -9.36 0.17
CA GLY A 289 -6.74 -9.31 -0.88
C GLY A 289 -5.33 -9.12 -0.34
N SER A 290 -5.13 -8.24 0.65
CA SER A 290 -3.83 -8.06 1.31
C SER A 290 -3.42 -9.28 2.13
N MET A 291 -4.36 -9.93 2.84
CA MET A 291 -4.10 -11.19 3.55
C MET A 291 -3.67 -12.33 2.61
N ASP A 292 -4.38 -12.54 1.51
CA ASP A 292 -4.05 -13.56 0.50
C ASP A 292 -2.74 -13.23 -0.25
N ALA A 293 -2.50 -11.96 -0.59
CA ALA A 293 -1.25 -11.52 -1.19
C ALA A 293 -0.05 -11.74 -0.25
N GLY A 294 -0.18 -11.45 1.05
CA GLY A 294 0.83 -11.76 2.06
C GLY A 294 1.17 -13.26 2.09
N HIS A 295 0.16 -14.13 2.19
CA HIS A 295 0.36 -15.59 2.14
C HIS A 295 0.96 -16.11 0.82
N LYS A 296 0.79 -15.37 -0.29
CA LYS A 296 1.43 -15.69 -1.59
C LYS A 296 2.90 -15.24 -1.62
N VAL A 297 3.21 -14.07 -1.07
CA VAL A 297 4.60 -13.62 -0.86
C VAL A 297 5.33 -14.58 0.07
N ASP A 298 4.72 -15.03 1.17
CA ASP A 298 5.31 -16.03 2.08
C ASP A 298 5.71 -17.35 1.39
N LYS A 299 4.97 -17.77 0.36
CA LYS A 299 5.27 -18.96 -0.46
C LYS A 299 6.38 -18.69 -1.47
N LEU A 300 6.30 -17.54 -2.14
CA LEU A 300 7.29 -17.08 -3.11
C LEU A 300 8.68 -16.90 -2.46
N VAL A 301 8.75 -16.25 -1.30
CA VAL A 301 9.97 -16.08 -0.48
C VAL A 301 10.59 -17.43 -0.07
N LYS A 302 9.76 -18.43 0.27
CA LYS A 302 10.22 -19.80 0.58
C LYS A 302 10.75 -20.51 -0.66
N ALA A 303 10.07 -20.39 -1.80
CA ALA A 303 10.53 -20.95 -3.07
C ALA A 303 11.84 -20.30 -3.54
N ARG A 304 11.97 -18.97 -3.40
CA ARG A 304 13.18 -18.20 -3.74
C ARG A 304 14.40 -18.64 -2.91
N ARG A 305 14.24 -18.87 -1.60
CA ARG A 305 15.29 -19.46 -0.75
C ARG A 305 15.61 -20.92 -1.13
N GLY A 306 14.60 -21.70 -1.50
CA GLY A 306 14.78 -23.07 -2.02
C GLY A 306 15.60 -23.12 -3.32
N LEU A 307 15.33 -22.20 -4.25
CA LEU A 307 16.10 -22.02 -5.48
C LEU A 307 17.56 -21.67 -5.16
N GLY A 308 17.79 -20.69 -4.27
CA GLY A 308 19.15 -20.29 -3.90
C GLY A 308 19.99 -21.43 -3.29
N LEU A 309 19.38 -22.28 -2.47
CA LEU A 309 20.03 -23.49 -1.93
C LEU A 309 20.34 -24.53 -3.01
N ALA A 310 19.42 -24.74 -3.97
CA ALA A 310 19.61 -25.67 -5.07
C ALA A 310 20.73 -25.20 -6.03
N GLU A 311 20.84 -23.90 -6.28
CA GLU A 311 21.93 -23.33 -7.08
C GLU A 311 23.27 -23.37 -6.34
N ALA A 312 23.31 -23.14 -5.02
CA ALA A 312 24.53 -23.28 -4.24
C ALA A 312 25.12 -24.72 -4.29
N ASP A 313 24.26 -25.73 -4.24
CA ASP A 313 24.62 -27.15 -4.42
C ASP A 313 25.01 -27.48 -5.86
N TYR A 314 24.24 -27.01 -6.86
CA TYR A 314 24.56 -27.21 -8.28
C TYR A 314 25.91 -26.56 -8.66
N GLY A 315 26.18 -25.36 -8.17
CA GLY A 315 27.45 -24.66 -8.35
C GLY A 315 28.63 -25.34 -7.64
N ALA A 316 28.40 -25.98 -6.48
CA ALA A 316 29.41 -26.83 -5.84
C ALA A 316 29.74 -28.07 -6.70
N LYS A 317 28.70 -28.72 -7.25
CA LYS A 317 28.85 -29.89 -8.14
C LYS A 317 29.56 -29.53 -9.44
N LEU A 318 29.15 -28.45 -10.13
CA LEU A 318 29.88 -27.88 -11.28
C LEU A 318 31.34 -27.57 -10.95
N THR A 319 31.61 -27.03 -9.75
CA THR A 319 32.98 -26.78 -9.31
C THR A 319 33.77 -28.09 -9.20
N SER A 320 33.22 -29.16 -8.61
CA SER A 320 33.92 -30.45 -8.46
C SER A 320 34.33 -31.10 -9.80
N MET A 321 33.55 -30.91 -10.88
CA MET A 321 33.86 -31.44 -12.21
C MET A 321 35.22 -30.98 -12.75
N ASN A 322 35.76 -29.84 -12.29
CA ASN A 322 37.06 -29.32 -12.73
C ASN A 322 38.25 -30.28 -12.51
N VAL A 323 38.11 -31.27 -11.62
CA VAL A 323 39.16 -32.25 -11.29
C VAL A 323 39.21 -33.42 -12.28
N GLN A 324 38.10 -33.73 -12.95
CA GLN A 324 38.01 -34.80 -13.95
C GLN A 324 38.28 -34.32 -15.38
N GLU A 325 38.32 -33.01 -15.59
CA GLU A 325 38.39 -32.39 -16.91
C GLU A 325 39.85 -32.25 -17.39
N LEU A 326 40.17 -32.91 -18.51
CA LEU A 326 41.51 -32.91 -19.11
C LEU A 326 41.81 -31.61 -19.88
N HIS A 327 40.79 -30.93 -20.41
CA HIS A 327 40.98 -29.71 -21.18
C HIS A 327 41.09 -28.48 -20.25
N PRO A 328 42.25 -27.80 -20.15
CA PRO A 328 42.49 -26.82 -19.09
C PRO A 328 41.57 -25.59 -19.14
N GLY A 329 41.19 -25.14 -20.35
CA GLY A 329 40.20 -24.08 -20.51
C GLY A 329 38.79 -24.47 -20.04
N LEU A 330 38.42 -25.75 -20.19
CA LEU A 330 37.12 -26.27 -19.77
C LEU A 330 37.10 -26.55 -18.25
N ALA A 331 38.19 -27.06 -17.68
CA ALA A 331 38.37 -27.19 -16.23
C ALA A 331 38.26 -25.82 -15.53
N ASN A 332 38.91 -24.79 -16.08
CA ASN A 332 38.79 -23.43 -15.59
C ASN A 332 37.36 -22.88 -15.72
N ALA A 333 36.70 -23.11 -16.87
CA ALA A 333 35.31 -22.70 -17.07
C ALA A 333 34.34 -23.37 -16.09
N TYR A 334 34.45 -24.69 -15.84
CA TYR A 334 33.65 -25.38 -14.80
C TYR A 334 33.87 -24.76 -13.41
N ARG A 335 35.12 -24.51 -13.02
CA ARG A 335 35.48 -23.91 -11.73
C ARG A 335 34.96 -22.47 -11.57
N LYS A 336 34.93 -21.69 -12.66
CA LYS A 336 34.42 -20.32 -12.68
C LYS A 336 32.89 -20.29 -12.70
N LEU A 337 32.26 -21.08 -13.57
CA LEU A 337 30.81 -21.18 -13.69
C LEU A 337 30.20 -21.67 -12.37
N GLY A 338 30.74 -22.72 -11.78
CA GLY A 338 30.26 -23.25 -10.50
C GLY A 338 30.25 -22.20 -9.39
N LYS A 339 31.36 -21.46 -9.21
CA LYS A 339 31.43 -20.33 -8.27
C LYS A 339 30.43 -19.21 -8.55
N VAL A 340 30.20 -18.89 -9.83
CA VAL A 340 29.21 -17.85 -10.20
C VAL A 340 27.79 -18.32 -9.92
N VAL A 341 27.44 -19.58 -10.22
CA VAL A 341 26.13 -20.16 -9.88
C VAL A 341 25.90 -20.17 -8.37
N GLN A 342 26.93 -20.45 -7.55
CA GLN A 342 26.83 -20.28 -6.09
C GLN A 342 26.50 -18.82 -5.70
N THR A 343 27.14 -17.83 -6.32
CA THR A 343 26.87 -16.41 -6.05
C THR A 343 25.46 -15.98 -6.49
N VAL A 344 24.89 -16.57 -7.54
CA VAL A 344 23.47 -16.33 -7.91
C VAL A 344 22.54 -16.92 -6.84
N GLY A 345 22.87 -18.09 -6.29
CA GLY A 345 22.13 -18.67 -5.18
C GLY A 345 22.10 -17.78 -3.93
N ASP A 346 23.24 -17.17 -3.58
CA ASP A 346 23.33 -16.15 -2.51
C ASP A 346 22.47 -14.90 -2.83
N TYR A 347 22.46 -14.46 -4.09
CA TYR A 347 21.62 -13.34 -4.52
C TYR A 347 20.12 -13.65 -4.46
N HIS A 348 19.69 -14.88 -4.77
CA HIS A 348 18.30 -15.29 -4.56
C HIS A 348 17.93 -15.37 -3.07
N ALA A 349 18.84 -15.78 -2.19
CA ALA A 349 18.60 -15.71 -0.73
C ALA A 349 18.46 -14.26 -0.22
N ALA A 350 19.21 -13.32 -0.79
CA ALA A 350 19.07 -11.88 -0.52
C ALA A 350 17.77 -11.30 -1.10
N GLN A 351 17.43 -11.63 -2.36
CA GLN A 351 16.18 -11.27 -3.03
C GLN A 351 14.97 -11.71 -2.20
N ALA A 352 14.94 -12.96 -1.72
CA ALA A 352 13.88 -13.47 -0.85
C ALA A 352 13.67 -12.64 0.43
N THR A 353 14.72 -12.02 0.95
CA THR A 353 14.65 -11.17 2.14
C THR A 353 14.18 -9.76 1.78
N ALA A 354 14.56 -9.24 0.60
CA ALA A 354 14.01 -8.00 0.05
C ALA A 354 12.52 -8.12 -0.31
N GLU A 355 12.08 -9.20 -0.96
CA GLU A 355 10.69 -9.53 -1.27
C GLU A 355 9.83 -9.52 0.01
N ALA A 356 10.25 -10.25 1.04
CA ALA A 356 9.57 -10.32 2.33
C ALA A 356 9.46 -8.93 3.00
N THR A 357 10.53 -8.14 3.01
CA THR A 357 10.58 -6.86 3.71
C THR A 357 9.83 -5.73 2.99
N THR A 358 9.91 -5.67 1.65
CA THR A 358 9.39 -4.53 0.85
C THR A 358 7.95 -4.69 0.39
N ILE A 359 7.41 -5.91 0.34
CA ILE A 359 5.98 -6.12 0.01
C ILE A 359 5.27 -7.13 0.92
N GLY A 360 5.97 -8.11 1.51
CA GLY A 360 5.41 -9.02 2.51
C GLY A 360 4.94 -8.28 3.79
N ASP A 361 5.85 -7.62 4.50
CA ASP A 361 5.52 -6.88 5.73
C ASP A 361 4.42 -5.81 5.51
N PRO A 362 4.42 -5.00 4.42
CA PRO A 362 3.32 -4.10 4.08
C PRO A 362 1.97 -4.80 3.85
N PHE A 363 1.91 -5.97 3.20
CA PHE A 363 0.64 -6.70 3.05
C PHE A 363 0.10 -7.18 4.39
N GLN A 364 0.96 -7.70 5.27
CA GLN A 364 0.57 -8.13 6.62
C GLN A 364 0.06 -6.94 7.46
N TYR A 365 0.78 -5.80 7.43
CA TYR A 365 0.35 -4.57 8.10
C TYR A 365 -0.99 -4.04 7.57
N HIS A 366 -1.14 -3.89 6.25
CA HIS A 366 -2.36 -3.34 5.65
C HIS A 366 -3.58 -4.26 5.83
N SER A 367 -3.37 -5.57 5.93
CA SER A 367 -4.43 -6.51 6.33
C SER A 367 -4.92 -6.23 7.76
N GLN A 368 -4.00 -6.07 8.72
CA GLN A 368 -4.36 -5.75 10.12
C GLN A 368 -5.06 -4.39 10.22
N ASP A 369 -4.56 -3.35 9.54
CA ASP A 369 -5.16 -2.00 9.53
C ASP A 369 -6.58 -2.02 8.91
N ALA A 370 -6.74 -2.70 7.77
CA ALA A 370 -8.04 -2.86 7.12
C ALA A 370 -9.02 -3.69 7.95
N PHE A 371 -8.55 -4.68 8.73
CA PHE A 371 -9.39 -5.43 9.66
C PHE A 371 -10.02 -4.53 10.73
N ILE A 372 -9.23 -3.63 11.33
CA ILE A 372 -9.69 -2.67 12.36
C ILE A 372 -10.75 -1.73 11.78
N VAL A 373 -10.49 -1.12 10.62
CA VAL A 373 -11.44 -0.23 9.93
C VAL A 373 -12.75 -0.97 9.58
N LYS A 374 -12.64 -2.20 9.05
CA LYS A 374 -13.79 -3.05 8.71
C LYS A 374 -14.62 -3.46 9.93
N GLU A 375 -14.01 -3.72 11.09
CA GLU A 375 -14.76 -3.95 12.33
C GLU A 375 -15.33 -2.66 12.93
N SER A 376 -14.66 -1.51 12.79
CA SER A 376 -15.16 -0.20 13.24
C SER A 376 -16.39 0.25 12.45
N LEU A 377 -16.37 0.13 11.11
CA LEU A 377 -17.56 0.29 10.26
C LEU A 377 -18.68 -0.69 10.63
N THR A 378 -18.34 -1.90 11.07
CA THR A 378 -19.34 -2.87 11.56
C THR A 378 -19.90 -2.49 12.94
N ASN A 379 -19.12 -1.84 13.81
CA ASN A 379 -19.61 -1.30 15.08
C ASN A 379 -20.58 -0.14 14.86
N ARG A 380 -20.33 0.74 13.87
CA ARG A 380 -21.31 1.77 13.46
C ARG A 380 -22.64 1.13 13.03
N GLN A 381 -22.62 0.06 12.24
CA GLN A 381 -23.85 -0.67 11.86
C GLN A 381 -24.58 -1.30 13.05
N ILE A 382 -23.86 -1.72 14.10
CA ILE A 382 -24.49 -2.20 15.35
C ILE A 382 -25.13 -1.02 16.11
N LEU A 383 -24.43 0.11 16.22
CA LEU A 383 -24.92 1.33 16.88
C LEU A 383 -26.19 1.88 16.21
N ILE A 384 -26.26 1.92 14.88
CA ILE A 384 -27.48 2.31 14.14
C ILE A 384 -28.65 1.38 14.50
N ARG A 385 -28.41 0.06 14.59
CA ARG A 385 -29.47 -0.88 14.98
C ARG A 385 -29.91 -0.69 16.43
N GLU A 386 -28.99 -0.41 17.35
CA GLU A 386 -29.32 -0.08 18.75
C GLU A 386 -30.14 1.22 18.84
N PHE A 387 -29.83 2.24 18.02
CA PHE A 387 -30.64 3.46 17.90
C PHE A 387 -32.06 3.19 17.37
N LEU A 388 -32.21 2.46 16.26
CA LEU A 388 -33.53 2.11 15.71
C LEU A 388 -34.38 1.29 16.70
N GLN A 389 -33.75 0.40 17.47
CA GLN A 389 -34.42 -0.35 18.53
C GLN A 389 -34.86 0.55 19.70
N ALA A 390 -34.08 1.57 20.06
CA ALA A 390 -34.47 2.55 21.07
C ALA A 390 -35.67 3.41 20.59
N GLN A 391 -35.67 3.85 19.33
CA GLN A 391 -36.79 4.59 18.74
C GLN A 391 -38.09 3.78 18.71
N GLU A 392 -38.02 2.49 18.36
CA GLU A 392 -39.19 1.61 18.45
C GLU A 392 -39.65 1.41 19.90
N ALA A 393 -38.71 1.30 20.85
CA ALA A 393 -39.05 1.21 22.28
C ALA A 393 -39.74 2.49 22.79
N THR A 394 -39.26 3.69 22.44
CA THR A 394 -39.92 4.96 22.77
C THR A 394 -41.32 5.02 22.20
N ARG A 395 -41.50 4.67 20.91
CA ARG A 395 -42.82 4.56 20.27
C ARG A 395 -43.74 3.59 21.00
N GLY A 396 -43.21 2.45 21.45
CA GLY A 396 -43.94 1.46 22.25
C GLY A 396 -44.38 2.01 23.62
N LYS A 397 -43.49 2.72 24.32
CA LYS A 397 -43.78 3.38 25.61
C LYS A 397 -44.79 4.51 25.47
N LEU A 398 -44.69 5.33 24.43
CA LEU A 398 -45.63 6.42 24.11
C LEU A 398 -47.03 5.85 23.86
N ASN A 399 -47.12 4.82 23.01
CA ASN A 399 -48.35 4.08 22.74
C ASN A 399 -48.94 3.36 23.98
N ALA A 400 -48.16 3.15 25.05
CA ALA A 400 -48.65 2.61 26.32
C ALA A 400 -49.15 3.73 27.26
N ALA A 401 -48.44 4.85 27.34
CA ALA A 401 -48.85 6.03 28.09
C ALA A 401 -50.17 6.62 27.55
N ASP A 402 -50.33 6.71 26.23
CA ASP A 402 -51.56 7.20 25.61
C ASP A 402 -52.76 6.26 25.83
N ARG A 403 -52.54 4.94 25.89
CA ARG A 403 -53.60 3.98 26.26
C ARG A 403 -54.05 4.16 27.71
N LEU A 404 -53.12 4.38 28.63
CA LEU A 404 -53.43 4.67 30.03
C LEU A 404 -54.23 5.98 30.12
N LYS A 405 -53.76 7.05 29.48
CA LYS A 405 -54.46 8.36 29.37
C LYS A 405 -55.86 8.26 28.77
N ALA A 406 -56.11 7.33 27.86
CA ALA A 406 -57.42 7.10 27.24
C ALA A 406 -58.34 6.17 28.04
N SER A 407 -57.87 5.55 29.12
CA SER A 407 -58.65 4.58 29.91
C SER A 407 -59.33 5.22 31.12
N SER A 408 -60.57 4.82 31.40
CA SER A 408 -61.46 5.49 32.38
C SER A 408 -61.21 5.11 33.85
N SER A 409 -60.33 4.15 34.13
CA SER A 409 -59.99 3.72 35.49
C SER A 409 -58.51 3.35 35.57
N VAL A 410 -57.72 4.22 36.22
CA VAL A 410 -56.25 4.10 36.25
C VAL A 410 -55.73 4.43 37.65
N ARG A 411 -54.81 3.61 38.17
CA ARG A 411 -54.04 3.93 39.38
C ARG A 411 -52.95 4.93 39.03
N ARG A 412 -52.82 6.01 39.82
CA ARG A 412 -51.81 7.07 39.61
C ARG A 412 -50.39 6.49 39.46
N GLU A 413 -50.03 5.56 40.35
CA GLU A 413 -48.80 4.76 40.32
C GLU A 413 -48.41 4.28 38.90
N LYS A 414 -49.37 3.78 38.12
CA LYS A 414 -49.14 3.26 36.75
C LYS A 414 -49.00 4.35 35.71
N VAL A 415 -49.58 5.53 35.93
CA VAL A 415 -49.37 6.71 35.10
C VAL A 415 -47.97 7.25 35.36
N ASP A 416 -47.57 7.36 36.62
CA ASP A 416 -46.26 7.85 37.05
C ASP A 416 -45.13 6.91 36.57
N GLU A 417 -45.33 5.59 36.69
CA GLU A 417 -44.47 4.55 36.11
C GLU A 417 -44.35 4.68 34.58
N ALA A 418 -45.47 4.88 33.87
CA ALA A 418 -45.49 4.97 32.42
C ALA A 418 -44.89 6.28 31.87
N ILE A 419 -45.03 7.39 32.59
CA ILE A 419 -44.36 8.66 32.29
C ILE A 419 -42.85 8.49 32.46
N THR A 420 -42.41 7.99 33.63
CA THR A 420 -40.98 7.76 33.91
C THR A 420 -40.35 6.85 32.85
N ALA A 421 -40.98 5.72 32.55
CA ALA A 421 -40.48 4.77 31.57
C ALA A 421 -40.59 5.23 30.10
N LEU A 422 -41.31 6.32 29.81
CA LEU A 422 -41.32 6.99 28.52
C LEU A 422 -40.19 8.04 28.44
N ASP A 423 -39.97 8.81 29.49
CA ASP A 423 -38.92 9.83 29.51
C ASP A 423 -37.51 9.21 29.61
N ASP A 424 -37.35 8.09 30.31
CA ASP A 424 -36.13 7.25 30.25
C ASP A 424 -35.85 6.77 28.81
N ALA A 425 -36.89 6.31 28.10
CA ALA A 425 -36.77 5.84 26.72
C ALA A 425 -36.38 6.98 25.77
N ARG A 426 -37.02 8.15 25.91
CA ARG A 426 -36.69 9.38 25.15
C ARG A 426 -35.24 9.84 25.41
N GLN A 427 -34.77 9.82 26.65
CA GLN A 427 -33.40 10.17 26.99
C GLN A 427 -32.40 9.19 26.34
N HIS A 428 -32.69 7.88 26.40
CA HIS A 428 -31.86 6.85 25.78
C HIS A 428 -31.83 6.95 24.24
N GLU A 429 -32.98 7.17 23.60
CA GLU A 429 -33.07 7.44 22.16
C GLU A 429 -32.28 8.69 21.77
N THR A 430 -32.44 9.79 22.51
CA THR A 430 -31.72 11.07 22.26
C THR A 430 -30.21 10.91 22.41
N TYR A 431 -29.75 10.17 23.41
CA TYR A 431 -28.34 9.82 23.58
C TYR A 431 -27.82 8.98 22.41
N LEU A 432 -28.55 7.95 21.98
CA LEU A 432 -28.15 7.10 20.86
C LEU A 432 -28.19 7.84 19.52
N TYR A 433 -29.15 8.74 19.29
CA TYR A 433 -29.21 9.63 18.13
C TYR A 433 -27.96 10.50 18.05
N ASN A 434 -27.66 11.26 19.11
CA ASN A 434 -26.50 12.15 19.18
C ASN A 434 -25.19 11.39 18.99
N LYS A 435 -25.06 10.20 19.61
CA LYS A 435 -23.90 9.33 19.48
C LYS A 435 -23.75 8.77 18.06
N THR A 436 -24.83 8.32 17.44
CA THR A 436 -24.83 7.76 16.07
C THR A 436 -24.48 8.83 15.04
N ASN A 437 -24.98 10.06 15.21
CA ASN A 437 -24.64 11.19 14.37
C ASN A 437 -23.15 11.56 14.49
N ARG A 438 -22.62 11.72 15.71
CA ARG A 438 -21.19 12.05 15.92
C ARG A 438 -20.26 10.98 15.33
N VAL A 439 -20.54 9.71 15.60
CA VAL A 439 -19.78 8.58 15.04
C VAL A 439 -19.85 8.57 13.50
N THR A 440 -21.02 8.84 12.92
CA THR A 440 -21.20 8.89 11.47
C THR A 440 -20.38 10.01 10.82
N GLN A 441 -20.49 11.24 11.35
CA GLN A 441 -19.80 12.42 10.78
C GLN A 441 -18.28 12.29 10.89
N ASN A 442 -17.76 11.83 12.04
CA ASN A 442 -16.32 11.64 12.21
C ASN A 442 -15.81 10.51 11.29
N LEU A 443 -16.50 9.36 11.22
CA LEU A 443 -16.06 8.25 10.39
C LEU A 443 -16.08 8.56 8.88
N VAL A 444 -16.93 9.48 8.39
CA VAL A 444 -16.85 10.00 7.00
C VAL A 444 -15.50 10.67 6.74
N GLN A 445 -15.02 11.51 7.66
CA GLN A 445 -13.71 12.16 7.51
C GLN A 445 -12.56 11.16 7.64
N GLU A 446 -12.65 10.25 8.62
CA GLU A 446 -11.65 9.20 8.85
C GLU A 446 -11.53 8.25 7.66
N ARG A 447 -12.65 7.92 6.98
CA ARG A 447 -12.63 7.18 5.70
C ARG A 447 -11.77 7.89 4.66
N ARG A 448 -11.99 9.19 4.44
CA ARG A 448 -11.25 9.98 3.44
C ARG A 448 -9.75 10.01 3.75
N LYS A 449 -9.37 10.23 5.01
CA LYS A 449 -7.99 10.15 5.51
C LYS A 449 -7.39 8.75 5.31
N TRP A 450 -8.12 7.69 5.66
CA TRP A 450 -7.66 6.31 5.59
C TRP A 450 -7.42 5.84 4.16
N PHE A 451 -8.36 6.10 3.24
CA PHE A 451 -8.17 5.76 1.81
C PHE A 451 -6.93 6.49 1.25
N SER A 452 -6.78 7.79 1.54
CA SER A 452 -5.62 8.57 1.08
C SER A 452 -4.29 8.03 1.62
N ARG A 453 -4.18 7.80 2.95
CA ARG A 453 -2.94 7.30 3.57
C ARG A 453 -2.58 5.90 3.06
N THR A 454 -3.54 4.99 3.04
CA THR A 454 -3.32 3.56 2.71
C THR A 454 -2.99 3.38 1.23
N SER A 455 -3.66 4.09 0.32
CA SER A 455 -3.30 4.05 -1.11
C SER A 455 -1.94 4.68 -1.41
N SER A 456 -1.53 5.71 -0.67
CA SER A 456 -0.19 6.27 -0.84
C SER A 456 0.91 5.37 -0.27
N ASP A 457 0.70 4.82 0.93
CA ASP A 457 1.64 3.93 1.61
C ASP A 457 1.88 2.64 0.81
N LEU A 458 0.82 1.95 0.36
CA LEU A 458 0.96 0.73 -0.45
C LEU A 458 1.65 1.00 -1.80
N ARG A 459 1.36 2.14 -2.44
CA ARG A 459 2.02 2.57 -3.69
C ARG A 459 3.52 2.82 -3.48
N LEU A 460 3.93 3.31 -2.30
CA LEU A 460 5.35 3.45 -1.96
C LEU A 460 6.00 2.08 -1.73
N SER A 461 5.34 1.15 -1.05
CA SER A 461 5.82 -0.23 -0.87
C SER A 461 6.01 -0.96 -2.20
N ILE A 462 5.02 -0.90 -3.10
CA ILE A 462 5.12 -1.47 -4.47
C ILE A 462 6.29 -0.84 -5.24
N ARG A 463 6.50 0.48 -5.11
CA ARG A 463 7.64 1.17 -5.74
C ARG A 463 8.99 0.71 -5.16
N GLU A 464 9.09 0.52 -3.84
CA GLU A 464 10.31 0.02 -3.20
C GLU A 464 10.62 -1.40 -3.67
N TYR A 465 9.63 -2.29 -3.64
CA TYR A 465 9.72 -3.67 -4.13
C TYR A 465 10.23 -3.73 -5.58
N VAL A 466 9.57 -3.03 -6.51
CA VAL A 466 9.97 -3.03 -7.93
C VAL A 466 11.41 -2.51 -8.12
N LEU A 467 11.84 -1.51 -7.34
CA LEU A 467 13.22 -1.02 -7.40
C LEU A 467 14.23 -2.03 -6.87
N ARG A 468 13.91 -2.79 -5.80
CA ARG A 468 14.79 -3.85 -5.28
C ARG A 468 14.87 -5.06 -6.20
N GLU A 469 13.76 -5.47 -6.81
CA GLU A 469 13.77 -6.55 -7.81
C GLU A 469 14.62 -6.16 -9.03
N ILE A 470 14.47 -4.94 -9.56
CA ILE A 470 15.31 -4.43 -10.65
C ILE A 470 16.80 -4.40 -10.25
N GLU A 471 17.13 -4.11 -8.99
CA GLU A 471 18.52 -4.15 -8.53
C GLU A 471 19.06 -5.58 -8.35
N ALA A 472 18.25 -6.51 -7.81
CA ALA A 472 18.60 -7.92 -7.66
C ALA A 472 18.90 -8.57 -9.00
N GLU A 473 17.98 -8.46 -9.98
CA GLU A 473 18.16 -9.02 -11.32
C GLU A 473 19.38 -8.42 -12.04
N ARG A 474 19.67 -7.13 -11.83
CA ARG A 474 20.90 -6.49 -12.36
C ARG A 474 22.18 -7.00 -11.69
N ARG A 475 22.17 -7.34 -10.40
CA ARG A 475 23.32 -7.98 -9.71
C ARG A 475 23.53 -9.40 -10.25
N THR A 476 22.46 -10.18 -10.40
CA THR A 476 22.46 -11.53 -11.01
C THR A 476 23.00 -11.51 -12.44
N LEU A 477 22.49 -10.62 -13.30
CA LEU A 477 23.03 -10.45 -14.65
C LEU A 477 24.52 -10.08 -14.60
N ALA A 478 24.93 -9.10 -13.79
CA ALA A 478 26.32 -8.67 -13.70
C ALA A 478 27.29 -9.81 -13.32
N VAL A 479 26.91 -10.71 -12.39
CA VAL A 479 27.80 -11.83 -12.01
C VAL A 479 27.84 -12.93 -13.08
N LEU A 480 26.72 -13.24 -13.73
CA LEU A 480 26.64 -14.18 -14.85
C LEU A 480 27.51 -13.74 -16.04
N GLU A 481 27.57 -12.43 -16.33
CA GLU A 481 28.43 -11.90 -17.38
C GLU A 481 29.93 -12.15 -17.13
N THR A 482 30.35 -12.34 -15.88
CA THR A 482 31.77 -12.59 -15.54
C THR A 482 32.30 -13.96 -15.98
N VAL A 483 31.44 -14.88 -16.44
CA VAL A 483 31.84 -16.21 -16.96
C VAL A 483 32.14 -16.17 -18.47
N ARG A 484 31.76 -15.08 -19.16
CA ARG A 484 31.97 -14.93 -20.62
C ARG A 484 33.44 -15.06 -21.09
N PRO A 485 34.47 -14.57 -20.36
CA PRO A 485 35.86 -14.75 -20.79
C PRO A 485 36.29 -16.21 -20.75
N ASP A 486 36.01 -16.89 -19.64
CA ASP A 486 36.41 -18.27 -19.37
C ASP A 486 35.79 -19.23 -20.40
N ILE A 487 34.49 -19.09 -20.69
CA ILE A 487 33.79 -19.90 -21.72
C ILE A 487 34.39 -19.67 -23.11
N ARG A 488 34.75 -18.42 -23.46
CA ARG A 488 35.40 -18.11 -24.74
C ARG A 488 36.83 -18.70 -24.80
N SER A 489 37.51 -18.85 -23.68
CA SER A 489 38.86 -19.43 -23.59
C SER A 489 38.92 -20.96 -23.73
N ILE A 490 37.78 -21.65 -23.85
CA ILE A 490 37.71 -23.11 -24.06
C ILE A 490 38.25 -23.52 -25.44
N ASP A 491 38.28 -22.62 -26.42
CA ASP A 491 38.76 -22.93 -27.77
C ASP A 491 39.48 -21.70 -28.34
N ALA A 492 40.56 -21.88 -29.10
CA ALA A 492 41.25 -20.78 -29.78
C ALA A 492 40.34 -20.01 -30.77
N SER A 493 39.25 -20.65 -31.22
CA SER A 493 38.17 -20.03 -32.01
C SER A 493 37.19 -19.16 -31.20
N GLY A 494 37.34 -19.05 -29.88
CA GLY A 494 36.42 -18.31 -29.00
C GLY A 494 35.17 -19.09 -28.58
N GLY A 495 35.19 -20.42 -28.71
CA GLY A 495 34.12 -21.35 -28.27
C GLY A 495 32.86 -21.38 -29.15
N LEU A 496 32.72 -20.48 -30.12
CA LEU A 496 31.51 -20.35 -30.96
C LEU A 496 31.54 -21.14 -32.28
N SER A 497 32.72 -21.52 -32.79
CA SER A 497 32.83 -22.20 -34.09
C SER A 497 32.23 -23.61 -34.13
N ARG A 498 31.87 -24.19 -32.97
CA ARG A 498 31.17 -25.49 -32.89
C ARG A 498 29.65 -25.38 -33.00
N LEU A 499 29.09 -24.17 -33.07
CA LEU A 499 27.65 -23.91 -33.14
C LEU A 499 27.15 -23.72 -34.60
N GLY A 500 27.66 -24.52 -35.53
CA GLY A 500 27.24 -24.53 -36.95
C GLY A 500 27.41 -23.19 -37.67
N ARG A 501 28.48 -22.44 -37.34
CA ARG A 501 28.79 -21.12 -37.93
C ARG A 501 30.21 -21.14 -38.49
N GLU A 502 30.36 -21.87 -39.60
CA GLU A 502 31.59 -22.08 -40.38
C GLU A 502 32.37 -20.79 -40.72
N ALA A 503 31.68 -19.64 -40.75
CA ALA A 503 32.30 -18.35 -41.00
C ALA A 503 33.13 -17.88 -39.79
N HIS A 504 34.45 -18.09 -39.85
CA HIS A 504 35.45 -17.56 -38.90
C HIS A 504 35.87 -16.11 -39.25
N PRO A 505 35.35 -15.06 -38.59
CA PRO A 505 35.98 -13.75 -38.62
C PRO A 505 37.21 -13.76 -37.70
N THR A 506 38.41 -13.72 -38.29
CA THR A 506 39.70 -13.83 -37.59
C THR A 506 39.90 -12.85 -36.44
N VAL A 507 39.24 -11.67 -36.47
CA VAL A 507 39.10 -10.80 -35.30
C VAL A 507 37.68 -10.25 -35.20
N ARG A 508 36.83 -10.85 -34.36
CA ARG A 508 35.72 -10.12 -33.72
C ARG A 508 36.13 -9.73 -32.31
N ARG A 509 36.29 -8.41 -32.08
CA ARG A 509 36.30 -7.82 -30.72
C ARG A 509 34.91 -7.99 -30.10
N SER A 510 34.59 -9.20 -29.66
CA SER A 510 33.33 -9.48 -28.96
C SER A 510 33.25 -8.60 -27.71
N SER A 511 32.11 -7.96 -27.49
CA SER A 511 31.99 -7.05 -26.34
C SER A 511 32.21 -7.84 -25.04
N LEU A 512 33.19 -7.39 -24.28
CA LEU A 512 33.46 -7.75 -22.89
C LEU A 512 32.96 -6.67 -21.93
N ALA A 513 32.31 -5.61 -22.44
CA ALA A 513 31.67 -4.62 -21.59
C ALA A 513 30.53 -5.30 -20.82
N ALA A 514 30.54 -5.14 -19.49
CA ALA A 514 29.41 -5.51 -18.66
C ALA A 514 28.20 -4.63 -19.03
N SER A 515 27.04 -5.24 -19.22
CA SER A 515 25.79 -4.51 -19.46
C SER A 515 25.37 -3.67 -18.25
N GLN A 516 25.84 -4.04 -17.06
CA GLN A 516 25.53 -3.38 -15.79
C GLN A 516 26.68 -2.49 -15.28
N GLY A 517 27.27 -1.71 -16.18
CA GLY A 517 28.38 -0.80 -15.87
C GLY A 517 27.98 0.44 -15.05
N PRO A 518 28.97 1.22 -14.56
CA PRO A 518 28.70 2.41 -13.74
C PRO A 518 27.84 3.48 -14.43
N LYS A 519 27.89 3.58 -15.77
CA LYS A 519 27.14 4.59 -16.54
C LYS A 519 25.64 4.31 -16.61
N GLY A 520 25.20 3.07 -16.45
CA GLY A 520 23.82 2.69 -16.77
C GLY A 520 23.64 1.20 -16.97
N ASP A 521 22.39 0.83 -17.20
CA ASP A 521 22.00 -0.49 -17.68
C ASP A 521 21.88 -0.43 -19.20
N ALA A 522 22.76 -1.16 -19.89
CA ALA A 522 22.88 -1.13 -21.35
C ALA A 522 21.67 -1.70 -22.10
N TRP A 523 20.74 -2.37 -21.42
CA TRP A 523 19.54 -2.96 -22.04
C TRP A 523 18.33 -2.03 -21.98
N SER A 524 18.18 -1.25 -20.90
CA SER A 524 17.09 -0.27 -20.77
C SER A 524 17.44 1.12 -21.27
N GLY A 525 18.73 1.41 -21.52
CA GLY A 525 19.20 2.74 -21.94
C GLY A 525 19.08 3.82 -20.86
N VAL A 526 18.64 3.47 -19.65
CA VAL A 526 18.44 4.40 -18.53
C VAL A 526 19.78 4.64 -17.82
N PRO A 527 20.29 5.89 -17.76
CA PRO A 527 21.48 6.21 -17.00
C PRO A 527 21.31 5.93 -15.51
N ARG A 528 22.33 5.37 -14.85
CA ARG A 528 22.32 5.20 -13.39
C ARG A 528 22.41 6.58 -12.74
N ARG A 529 21.31 7.07 -12.17
CA ARG A 529 21.33 8.23 -11.25
C ARG A 529 22.12 7.84 -10.00
N SER A 530 23.22 8.55 -9.74
CA SER A 530 24.13 8.31 -8.60
C SER A 530 23.43 8.27 -7.23
N ASP A 531 22.38 9.08 -7.07
CA ASP A 531 21.58 9.21 -5.84
C ASP A 531 20.83 7.94 -5.38
N ALA A 532 20.70 6.91 -6.24
CA ALA A 532 19.81 5.79 -5.97
C ALA A 532 20.22 4.95 -4.73
N ALA A 533 21.53 4.74 -4.51
CA ALA A 533 22.01 3.91 -3.43
C ALA A 533 21.74 4.51 -2.03
N ASN A 534 21.97 5.82 -1.86
CA ASN A 534 21.88 6.46 -0.54
C ASN A 534 20.46 6.88 -0.16
N ARG A 535 19.55 7.09 -1.12
CA ARG A 535 18.16 7.52 -0.81
C ARG A 535 17.27 6.41 -0.27
N SER A 536 17.54 5.14 -0.60
CA SER A 536 16.75 3.99 -0.13
C SER A 536 16.84 3.73 1.39
N VAL A 537 17.77 4.39 2.09
CA VAL A 537 17.96 4.28 3.56
C VAL A 537 17.50 5.55 4.30
N SER A 538 16.90 6.53 3.62
CA SER A 538 16.52 7.82 4.21
C SER A 538 15.26 8.44 3.57
N GLY A 539 14.19 7.65 3.52
CA GLY A 539 12.85 8.10 3.18
C GLY A 539 12.16 8.91 4.29
N SER A 540 12.83 9.93 4.83
CA SER A 540 12.29 10.82 5.87
C SER A 540 12.07 12.23 5.35
N LEU A 541 10.83 12.73 5.44
CA LEU A 541 10.45 14.09 5.07
C LEU A 541 10.80 15.07 6.19
N ILE A 542 12.08 15.47 6.27
CA ILE A 542 12.50 16.60 7.10
C ILE A 542 12.33 17.88 6.28
N SER A 543 11.45 18.77 6.74
CA SER A 543 11.32 20.12 6.17
C SER A 543 12.60 20.90 6.45
N LYS A 544 13.13 21.57 5.41
CA LYS A 544 14.30 22.44 5.54
C LYS A 544 13.89 23.72 6.27
N VAL A 545 14.15 23.79 7.57
CA VAL A 545 14.12 25.04 8.33
C VAL A 545 15.48 25.72 8.15
N SER A 546 15.47 27.03 7.98
CA SER A 546 16.70 27.84 7.93
C SER A 546 17.12 28.24 9.34
N GLU A 547 18.41 28.14 9.64
CA GLU A 547 19.05 28.82 10.77
C GLU A 547 19.96 29.93 10.20
N GLU A 548 19.99 31.08 10.85
CA GLU A 548 20.65 32.30 10.42
C GLU A 548 21.13 33.06 11.69
N GLY A 549 22.42 33.39 11.76
CA GLY A 549 23.08 33.93 12.97
C GLY A 549 23.54 32.86 13.99
N ASP A 550 24.65 33.02 14.70
CA ASP A 550 25.65 34.11 14.66
C ASP A 550 27.04 33.67 15.22
N ASN A 551 28.01 34.58 15.18
CA ASN A 551 29.39 34.64 15.73
C ASN A 551 29.67 33.95 17.10
N GLU A 552 30.91 33.73 17.61
CA GLU A 552 32.36 34.01 17.30
C GLU A 552 33.18 33.02 18.20
N ASP A 553 34.48 32.70 18.09
CA ASP A 553 35.57 32.83 17.10
C ASP A 553 36.66 31.76 17.42
N ALA A 554 37.59 31.46 16.49
CA ALA A 554 38.97 31.06 16.79
C ALA A 554 39.87 31.07 15.53
N ALA A 555 40.96 31.85 15.54
CA ALA A 555 41.97 31.84 14.48
C ALA A 555 43.17 30.91 14.78
N GLU A 556 43.72 30.22 13.77
CA GLU A 556 45.18 30.24 13.53
C GLU A 556 45.64 29.70 12.13
N THR A 557 46.43 30.54 11.46
CA THR A 557 47.54 30.26 10.52
C THR A 557 47.62 29.00 9.63
N SER A 558 47.44 29.25 8.32
CA SER A 558 48.52 29.29 7.29
C SER A 558 48.66 28.18 6.23
N GLN A 559 49.19 28.62 5.06
CA GLN A 559 49.68 27.89 3.89
C GLN A 559 48.67 27.02 3.09
N GLY A 560 48.55 27.13 1.76
CA GLY A 560 49.13 28.10 0.82
C GLY A 560 49.57 27.50 -0.52
N ARG A 561 48.70 27.50 -1.54
CA ARG A 561 49.12 27.33 -2.95
C ARG A 561 48.10 27.87 -3.95
N ALA A 562 48.51 28.88 -4.73
CA ALA A 562 47.94 29.19 -6.04
C ALA A 562 48.58 28.23 -7.09
N ALA A 563 48.20 28.20 -8.38
CA ALA A 563 47.31 29.03 -9.19
C ALA A 563 46.67 28.14 -10.30
N GLY A 564 45.75 28.59 -11.15
CA GLY A 564 45.16 29.92 -11.32
C GLY A 564 44.06 29.89 -12.39
N GLY A 565 43.28 30.98 -12.51
CA GLY A 565 42.19 31.07 -13.49
C GLY A 565 42.56 31.83 -14.77
N ARG A 566 41.70 31.73 -15.80
CA ARG A 566 41.64 32.68 -16.91
C ARG A 566 40.22 32.74 -17.50
N THR A 567 39.86 33.87 -18.12
CA THR A 567 38.47 34.29 -18.35
C THR A 567 38.22 34.79 -19.78
N GLY A 568 37.00 34.56 -20.30
CA GLY A 568 36.43 35.06 -21.56
C GLY A 568 35.17 34.24 -21.88
N LEU A 569 33.96 34.78 -22.08
CA LEU A 569 33.48 35.75 -23.09
C LEU A 569 33.56 35.22 -24.53
N LYS A 570 32.56 35.40 -25.41
CA LYS A 570 31.09 35.66 -25.28
C LYS A 570 30.45 35.42 -26.67
N GLY A 571 29.38 34.63 -26.74
CA GLY A 571 28.38 34.49 -27.82
C GLY A 571 28.71 34.84 -29.29
N VAL A 572 28.53 33.87 -30.18
CA VAL A 572 28.31 34.04 -31.62
C VAL A 572 27.07 33.23 -32.01
N ASN A 573 26.19 33.78 -32.86
CA ASN A 573 25.16 33.03 -33.57
C ASN A 573 25.70 32.67 -34.95
N GLU A 574 25.61 31.41 -35.34
CA GLU A 574 25.62 30.99 -36.76
C GLU A 574 24.45 30.00 -36.92
N GLU A 575 23.60 30.26 -37.92
CA GLU A 575 22.53 29.36 -38.38
C GLU A 575 23.10 28.50 -39.55
N ASP A 576 22.26 27.70 -40.23
CA ASP A 576 22.62 26.80 -41.35
C ASP A 576 23.49 25.54 -41.03
N ASP A 577 22.86 24.48 -40.47
CA ASP A 577 23.32 23.06 -40.62
C ASP A 577 22.10 22.10 -40.74
N GLU A 578 21.03 22.53 -41.44
CA GLU A 578 19.72 21.83 -41.46
C GLU A 578 19.71 20.45 -42.13
N ASP A 579 20.65 20.13 -43.02
CA ASP A 579 20.62 18.89 -43.82
C ASP A 579 21.50 17.75 -43.25
N ARG A 580 21.89 17.88 -41.97
CA ARG A 580 22.76 16.91 -41.29
C ARG A 580 21.97 15.76 -40.66
N VAL A 581 21.95 14.62 -41.35
CA VAL A 581 21.15 13.44 -40.98
C VAL A 581 21.59 12.81 -39.64
N ASP A 582 20.94 13.21 -38.54
CA ASP A 582 21.02 12.52 -37.25
C ASP A 582 20.13 11.26 -37.20
N ALA A 583 20.64 10.20 -36.58
CA ALA A 583 19.99 8.90 -36.47
C ALA A 583 18.62 8.94 -35.77
N ARG A 584 18.36 10.01 -35.00
CA ARG A 584 17.09 10.24 -34.32
C ARG A 584 15.93 10.64 -35.24
N ASN A 585 16.21 11.27 -36.39
CA ASN A 585 15.19 11.78 -37.31
C ASN A 585 14.79 10.75 -38.39
N ALA A 586 15.70 9.82 -38.72
CA ALA A 586 15.44 8.73 -39.67
C ALA A 586 14.24 7.84 -39.29
N ALA A 587 14.05 7.58 -37.99
CA ALA A 587 12.93 6.78 -37.49
C ALA A 587 11.56 7.45 -37.70
N SER A 588 11.46 8.77 -37.49
CA SER A 588 10.22 9.53 -37.71
C SER A 588 9.84 9.63 -39.18
N ARG A 589 10.83 9.76 -40.10
CA ARG A 589 10.55 9.76 -41.54
C ARG A 589 10.11 8.39 -42.07
N LEU A 590 10.56 7.28 -41.47
CA LEU A 590 10.08 5.93 -41.82
C LEU A 590 8.66 5.62 -41.30
N ALA A 591 8.25 6.21 -40.18
CA ALA A 591 6.91 6.00 -39.60
C ALA A 591 5.76 6.66 -40.38
N ALA A 592 6.07 7.54 -41.35
CA ALA A 592 5.09 8.26 -42.16
C ALA A 592 4.81 7.61 -43.54
N SER A 593 5.50 6.52 -43.89
CA SER A 593 5.32 5.81 -45.17
C SER A 593 4.37 4.63 -45.01
N THR A 594 3.08 4.83 -45.27
CA THR A 594 2.08 3.74 -45.32
C THR A 594 2.34 2.78 -46.49
N PHE A 595 2.12 1.50 -46.23
CA PHE A 595 1.87 0.43 -47.20
C PHE A 595 0.53 -0.23 -46.84
#